data_AF-A0A937K168-F1
#
_entry.id   AF-A0A937K168-F1
#
_cell.length_a   1.000
_cell.length_b   1.000
_cell.length_c   1.000
_cell.angle_alpha   90.00
_cell.angle_beta   90.00
_cell.angle_gamma   90.00
#
_symmetry.space_group_name_H-M   'P 1'
#
loop_
_entity.id
_entity.type
_entity.pdbx_description
1 polymer ?
#
loop_
_entity_poly.entity_id
_entity_poly.type
_entity_poly.pdbx_seq_one_letter_code
_entity_poly.pdbx_strand_id
1 'polypeptide(L)' 'MALMHGMRFVPSPIPLRYSMIYTATANSSGRMQYHKIKPDEYKERISRTEFIEVFNTADILAIRPIPQKSSPVFQLEFYI' A
#
# COMPACT_ATOMS: atom_id res chain seq x y z
N MET A 1 10.68 2.16 -7.79
CA MET A 1 10.00 1.10 -7.04
C MET A 1 10.96 -0.07 -6.89
N ALA A 2 11.41 -0.39 -5.69
CA ALA A 2 12.20 -1.61 -5.46
C ALA A 2 11.21 -2.78 -5.28
N LEU A 3 10.94 -3.50 -6.36
CA LEU A 3 10.27 -4.80 -6.29
C LEU A 3 11.20 -5.74 -5.50
N MET A 4 10.69 -6.32 -4.43
CA MET A 4 11.39 -7.37 -3.69
C MET A 4 11.75 -8.49 -4.66
N HIS A 5 13.04 -8.70 -4.91
CA HIS A 5 13.55 -9.77 -5.77
C HIS A 5 13.02 -11.12 -5.27
N GLY A 6 12.20 -11.80 -6.07
CA GLY A 6 11.74 -13.18 -5.81
C GLY A 6 10.24 -13.42 -5.94
N MET A 7 9.39 -12.39 -5.94
CA MET A 7 7.96 -12.58 -6.18
C MET A 7 7.67 -12.60 -7.69
N ARG A 8 7.41 -13.78 -8.25
CA ARG A 8 6.76 -13.91 -9.58
C ARG A 8 5.30 -13.47 -9.42
N PHE A 9 5.03 -12.18 -9.64
CA PHE A 9 3.68 -11.65 -9.60
C PHE A 9 2.99 -11.87 -10.95
N VAL A 10 1.81 -12.50 -10.93
CA VAL A 10 0.90 -12.50 -12.07
C VAL A 10 0.02 -11.24 -11.95
N PRO A 11 0.02 -10.33 -12.94
CA PRO A 11 -0.82 -9.15 -12.89
C PRO A 11 -2.30 -9.55 -12.79
N SER A 12 -3.05 -8.85 -11.94
CA SER A 12 -4.50 -9.04 -11.87
C SER A 12 -5.11 -8.81 -13.27
N PRO A 13 -5.98 -9.70 -13.76
CA PRO A 13 -6.67 -9.50 -15.05
C PRO A 13 -7.67 -8.34 -14.99
N ILE A 14 -8.03 -7.89 -13.78
CA ILE A 14 -8.95 -6.79 -13.54
C ILE A 14 -8.17 -5.65 -12.88
N PRO A 15 -8.09 -4.47 -13.51
CA PRO A 15 -7.43 -3.31 -12.92
C PRO A 15 -8.28 -2.76 -11.76
N LEU A 16 -7.66 -2.57 -10.61
CA LEU A 16 -8.31 -1.90 -9.48
C LEU A 16 -8.40 -0.41 -9.78
N ARG A 17 -9.61 0.14 -9.78
CA ARG A 17 -9.83 1.59 -9.94
C ARG A 17 -9.69 2.26 -8.59
N TYR A 18 -8.84 3.27 -8.50
CA TYR A 18 -8.63 4.06 -7.29
C TYR A 18 -8.35 5.52 -7.67
N SER A 19 -8.70 6.45 -6.79
CA SER A 19 -8.38 7.87 -6.94
C SER A 19 -7.04 8.22 -6.29
N MET A 20 -6.71 7.54 -5.19
CA MET A 20 -5.51 7.77 -4.40
C MET A 20 -5.16 6.51 -3.60
N ILE A 21 -3.86 6.23 -3.44
CA ILE A 21 -3.35 5.23 -2.51
C ILE A 21 -2.50 5.93 -1.47
N TYR A 22 -2.76 5.66 -0.19
CA TYR A 22 -1.91 6.07 0.93
C TYR A 22 -1.16 4.85 1.47
N THR A 23 0.15 4.99 1.71
CA THR A 23 0.99 3.89 2.21
C THR A 23 1.80 4.32 3.42
N ALA A 24 1.90 3.45 4.42
CA ALA A 24 2.80 3.58 5.55
C ALA A 24 3.76 2.38 5.57
N THR A 25 5.04 2.63 5.31
CA THR A 25 6.07 1.58 5.19
C THR A 25 7.27 1.90 6.06
N ALA A 26 7.74 0.93 6.85
CA ALA A 26 9.01 1.07 7.56
C ALA A 26 10.19 1.02 6.57
N ASN A 27 11.18 1.89 6.75
CA ASN A 27 12.45 1.77 6.03
C ASN A 27 13.38 0.74 6.70
N SER A 28 14.61 0.60 6.17
CA SER A 28 15.63 -0.29 6.73
C SER A 28 16.01 0.00 8.18
N SER A 29 15.81 1.23 8.67
CA SER A 29 16.05 1.60 10.07
C SER A 29 14.81 1.50 10.95
N GLY A 30 13.70 0.94 10.44
CA GLY A 30 12.44 0.80 11.17
C GLY A 30 11.62 2.09 11.28
N ARG A 31 12.09 3.21 10.71
CA ARG A 31 11.34 4.46 10.70
C ARG A 31 10.22 4.40 9.68
N MET A 32 9.00 4.68 10.14
CA MET A 32 7.83 4.76 9.27
C MET A 32 7.96 5.89 8.25
N GLN A 33 7.61 5.57 7.01
CA GLN A 33 7.57 6.49 5.89
C GLN A 33 6.18 6.49 5.27
N TYR A 34 5.64 7.68 5.05
CA TYR A 34 4.28 7.87 4.56
C TYR A 34 4.33 8.41 3.14
N HIS A 35 3.47 7.89 2.27
CA HIS A 35 3.41 8.32 0.88
C HIS A 35 1.97 8.32 0.36
N LYS A 36 1.70 9.18 -0.61
CA LYS A 36 0.50 9.12 -1.45
C LYS A 36 0.86 8.89 -2.90
N ILE A 37 -0.04 8.23 -3.62
CA ILE A 37 0.11 7.89 -5.03
C ILE A 37 -1.22 8.15 -5.72
N LYS A 38 -1.24 9.05 -6.70
CA LYS A 38 -2.36 9.16 -7.64
C LYS A 38 -2.10 8.26 -8.85
N PRO A 39 -3.16 7.79 -9.53
CA PRO A 39 -3.02 7.16 -10.84
C PRO A 39 -2.17 8.04 -11.76
N ASP A 40 -1.26 7.42 -12.50
CA ASP A 40 -0.37 8.07 -13.48
C ASP A 40 0.60 9.13 -12.92
N GLU A 41 0.65 9.33 -11.60
CA GLU A 41 1.61 10.22 -10.95
C GLU A 41 2.68 9.47 -10.16
N TYR A 42 3.78 10.17 -9.88
CA TYR A 42 4.87 9.64 -9.06
C TYR A 42 4.46 9.53 -7.59
N LYS A 43 5.09 8.58 -6.91
CA LYS A 43 4.95 8.39 -5.46
C LYS A 43 5.50 9.62 -4.71
N GLU A 44 4.63 10.34 -4.03
CA GLU A 44 4.96 11.54 -3.25
C GLU A 44 5.12 11.17 -1.77
N ARG A 45 6.15 11.69 -1.10
CA ARG A 45 6.33 11.55 0.35
C ARG A 45 5.46 12.57 1.07
N ILE A 46 4.71 12.13 2.07
CA ILE A 46 3.83 12.99 2.88
C ILE A 46 4.20 12.96 4.36
N SER A 47 3.59 13.86 5.13
CA SER A 47 3.76 13.89 6.58
C SER A 47 2.99 12.76 7.27
N ARG A 48 3.40 12.42 8.51
CA ARG A 48 2.63 11.52 9.38
C ARG A 48 1.24 12.08 9.68
N THR A 49 1.15 13.40 9.89
CA THR A 49 -0.10 14.08 10.25
C THR A 49 -1.13 13.94 9.14
N GLU A 50 -0.74 14.24 7.89
CA GLU A 50 -1.59 14.08 6.71
C GLU A 50 -2.09 12.64 6.56
N PHE A 51 -1.21 11.65 6.75
CA PHE A 51 -1.60 10.25 6.69
C PHE A 51 -2.64 9.88 7.77
N ILE A 52 -2.42 10.31 9.01
CA ILE A 52 -3.34 10.02 10.13
C ILE A 52 -4.70 10.69 9.91
N GLU A 53 -4.70 11.93 9.41
CA GLU A 53 -5.93 12.66 9.12
C GLU A 53 -6.77 11.92 8.08
N VAL A 54 -6.18 11.53 6.96
CA VAL A 54 -6.88 10.76 5.91
C VAL A 54 -7.36 9.41 6.45
N PHE A 55 -6.49 8.68 7.17
CA PHE A 55 -6.84 7.37 7.72
C PHE A 55 -8.06 7.41 8.66
N ASN A 56 -8.22 8.50 9.40
CA ASN A 56 -9.30 8.64 10.37
C ASN A 56 -10.57 9.30 9.82
N THR A 57 -10.49 10.06 8.73
CA THR A 57 -11.59 10.94 8.30
C THR A 57 -12.13 10.66 6.89
N ALA A 58 -11.34 10.03 6.03
CA ALA A 58 -11.78 9.73 4.67
C ALA A 58 -12.55 8.41 4.62
N ASP A 59 -13.50 8.30 3.68
CA ASP A 59 -14.11 7.04 3.31
C ASP A 59 -13.10 6.23 2.48
N ILE A 60 -12.44 5.28 3.14
CA ILE A 60 -11.33 4.52 2.57
C ILE A 60 -11.59 3.03 2.65
N LEU A 61 -11.06 2.31 1.66
CA LEU A 61 -10.83 0.89 1.76
C LEU A 61 -9.41 0.65 2.27
N ALA A 62 -9.25 0.30 3.54
CA ALA A 62 -7.96 -0.08 4.07
C ALA A 62 -7.63 -1.53 3.72
N ILE A 63 -6.42 -1.77 3.22
CA ILE A 63 -5.98 -3.08 2.72
C ILE A 63 -4.74 -3.51 3.48
N ARG A 64 -4.76 -4.72 4.06
CA ARG A 64 -3.60 -5.35 4.70
C ARG A 64 -3.20 -6.62 3.95
N PRO A 65 -2.02 -6.65 3.31
CA PRO A 65 -1.48 -7.88 2.76
C PRO A 65 -0.93 -8.76 3.89
N ILE A 66 -1.37 -10.01 3.93
CA ILE A 66 -0.89 -11.04 4.86
C ILE A 66 -0.15 -12.11 4.04
N PRO A 67 1.18 -12.19 4.14
CA PRO A 67 1.94 -13.25 3.46
C PRO A 67 1.60 -14.61 4.06
N GLN A 68 1.30 -15.59 3.21
CA GLN A 68 1.10 -16.97 3.64
C GLN A 68 2.46 -17.68 3.75
N LYS A 69 2.72 -18.36 4.88
CA LYS A 69 4.02 -19.01 5.11
C LYS A 69 4.29 -20.18 4.17
N SER A 70 3.24 -20.87 3.72
CA SER A 70 3.30 -22.12 2.95
C SER A 70 3.10 -21.94 1.45
N SER A 71 2.88 -20.72 0.97
CA SER A 71 2.56 -20.46 -0.43
C SER A 71 3.07 -19.08 -0.87
N PRO A 72 3.53 -18.89 -2.11
CA PRO A 72 4.00 -17.59 -2.63
C PRO A 72 2.86 -16.59 -2.87
N VAL A 73 1.70 -16.80 -2.26
CA VAL A 73 0.53 -15.93 -2.35
C VAL A 73 0.39 -15.11 -1.07
N PHE A 74 -0.30 -13.98 -1.17
CA PHE A 74 -0.70 -13.18 -0.03
C PHE A 74 -2.22 -13.11 0.02
N GLN A 75 -2.75 -13.13 1.23
CA GLN A 75 -4.15 -12.81 1.48
C GLN A 75 -4.28 -11.30 1.62
N LEU A 76 -5.41 -10.73 1.17
CA LEU A 76 -5.76 -9.34 1.40
C LEU A 76 -6.89 -9.30 2.41
N GLU A 77 -6.67 -8.61 3.54
CA GLU A 77 -7.74 -8.21 4.43
C GLU A 77 -8.21 -6.81 4.06
N PHE A 78 -9.53 -6.63 4.08
CA PHE A 78 -10.20 -5.37 3.77
C PHE A 78 -10.91 -4.85 5.00
N TYR A 79 -10.75 -3.56 5.27
CA TYR A 79 -11.43 -2.84 6.33
C TYR A 79 -12.12 -1.62 5.71
N ILE A 80 -13.36 -1.36 6.13
CA ILE A 80 -14.15 -0.17 5.78
C ILE A 80 -14.22 0.69 7.04
#